data_AF-A0AAE2PVP5-F1
#
_entry.id   AF-A0AAE2PVP5-F1
#
_cell.length_a   1.000
_cell.length_b   1.000
_cell.length_c   1.000
_cell.angle_alpha   90.00
_cell.angle_beta   90.00
_cell.angle_gamma   90.00
#
_symmetry.space_group_name_H-M   'P 1'
#
loop_
_entity.id
_entity.type
_entity.pdbx_description
1 polymer ?
#
loop_
_entity_poly.entity_id
_entity_poly.type
_entity_poly.pdbx_seq_one_letter_code
_entity_poly.pdbx_strand_id
1 'polypeptide(L)'
;MEYRPFCEIRLDDHVNHAELLTNVHNVLARNPIESILVRFNHRHAFDFGAICFGERSGGRARREVNVMTHLPKRLVRVQNLASHIMTISLTTIALSSGYSAVADWVLMVKWCEENGFEDFLDDSESYHEALVAFSEHLNTDKRAYVTRKRMQTVCKTCGEKMFPEENLLFARIPLIERPLGKTKKIIEPPTPDSVKYHLQTCEPLFTGLTDFLIKEEAMPCKLKVKDGYAWILPDDQYPLITDKILTKGGEKTAGSRYFDYGQARLRTFEEFRSRSTSKSPKDYYIAKEQYESRLKLANSCKDIKYRVSLARIAHDSFVSMFVAATAINESPLREIPWDSDFEITNTEEIGFRSIKFRANNKEVIVRVKASFIKHFRKYVTLRDYLCQGSDHPYLFIGFDGNKLSNYRTLDTNILRRLYDRIRRLVDPDVPCLSYQSFRNYKDSYVAKNHGHEASRILLGHSARTQRASYLKANEQSAVDQIGKFHAVVNEFFGSPHPCATPVGGCMSEGSPSKGETSHITAAPDCKSQVGCLNCVHHKVHANREDAWKLLSLEFVTKEMIHSSASLEHFNLIHGPTLDQIQKLLNEMLAVNPSLSETLTELRSEVYENNTLTGYWQRHLERLAQLKVIA
;
A
#
# COMPACT_ATOMS: atom_id res chain seq x y z
N MET A 1 -20.12 29.42 -28.83
CA MET A 1 -20.02 28.57 -27.62
C MET A 1 -19.86 29.49 -26.43
N GLU A 2 -20.60 29.24 -25.36
CA GLU A 2 -20.66 30.12 -24.18
C GLU A 2 -20.50 29.32 -22.88
N TYR A 3 -20.13 30.04 -21.82
CA TYR A 3 -20.13 29.50 -20.47
C TYR A 3 -21.55 29.55 -19.90
N ARG A 4 -22.14 28.38 -19.65
CA ARG A 4 -23.41 28.28 -18.93
C ARG A 4 -23.22 28.42 -17.41
N PRO A 5 -24.24 28.89 -16.66
CA PRO A 5 -24.27 28.80 -15.20
C PRO A 5 -24.04 27.35 -14.75
N PHE A 6 -23.27 27.17 -13.68
CA PHE A 6 -22.99 25.84 -13.13
C PHE A 6 -23.07 25.83 -11.60
N CYS A 7 -23.44 24.68 -11.06
CA CYS A 7 -23.38 24.34 -9.66
C CYS A 7 -22.24 23.34 -9.47
N GLU A 8 -21.25 23.70 -8.66
CA GLU A 8 -20.13 22.83 -8.35
C GLU A 8 -20.40 22.04 -7.07
N ILE A 9 -20.43 20.71 -7.20
CA ILE A 9 -20.48 19.77 -6.10
C ILE A 9 -19.05 19.30 -5.79
N ARG A 10 -18.59 19.52 -4.56
CA ARG A 10 -17.27 19.11 -4.11
C ARG A 10 -17.36 17.87 -3.25
N LEU A 11 -16.74 16.79 -3.71
CA LEU A 11 -16.62 15.53 -2.97
C LEU A 11 -15.41 15.52 -2.03
N ASP A 12 -14.53 16.52 -2.15
CA ASP A 12 -13.38 16.73 -1.27
C ASP A 12 -13.70 17.64 -0.07
N ASP A 13 -14.95 18.07 0.09
CA ASP A 13 -15.38 18.91 1.20
C ASP A 13 -15.29 18.15 2.54
N HIS A 14 -14.79 18.85 3.55
CA HIS A 14 -14.42 18.27 4.84
C HIS A 14 -15.61 18.25 5.81
N VAL A 15 -16.65 17.49 5.45
CA VAL A 15 -17.82 17.18 6.30
C VAL A 15 -17.88 15.66 6.52
N ASN A 16 -18.63 15.19 7.52
CA ASN A 16 -18.93 13.77 7.70
C ASN A 16 -19.41 13.15 6.36
N HIS A 17 -18.88 11.99 5.94
CA HIS A 17 -19.21 11.40 4.63
C HIS A 17 -20.71 11.08 4.49
N ALA A 18 -21.41 10.74 5.58
CA ALA A 18 -22.85 10.52 5.55
C ALA A 18 -23.62 11.81 5.30
N GLU A 19 -23.24 12.89 5.99
CA GLU A 19 -23.83 14.21 5.82
C GLU A 19 -23.49 14.80 4.45
N LEU A 20 -22.24 14.66 4.02
CA LEU A 20 -21.79 15.03 2.69
C LEU A 20 -22.56 14.26 1.62
N LEU A 21 -22.74 12.94 1.78
CA LEU A 21 -23.53 12.13 0.85
C LEU A 21 -24.97 12.65 0.73
N THR A 22 -25.62 12.95 1.85
CA THR A 22 -26.96 13.55 1.86
C THR A 22 -26.95 14.92 1.18
N ASN A 23 -25.97 15.77 1.48
CA ASN A 23 -25.84 17.11 0.90
C ASN A 23 -25.62 17.08 -0.60
N VAL A 24 -24.72 16.23 -1.13
CA VAL A 24 -24.46 16.16 -2.57
C VAL A 24 -25.68 15.67 -3.35
N HIS A 25 -26.45 14.72 -2.79
CA HIS A 25 -27.71 14.27 -3.41
C HIS A 25 -28.80 15.34 -3.36
N ASN A 26 -28.89 16.10 -2.26
CA ASN A 26 -29.80 17.24 -2.16
C ASN A 26 -29.45 18.33 -3.19
N VAL A 27 -28.17 18.62 -3.39
CA VAL A 27 -27.72 19.58 -4.41
C VAL A 27 -28.02 19.08 -5.81
N LEU A 28 -27.76 17.80 -6.10
CA LEU A 28 -28.08 17.17 -7.39
C LEU A 28 -29.59 17.21 -7.69
N ALA A 29 -30.44 17.02 -6.69
CA ALA A 29 -31.89 17.02 -6.87
C ALA A 29 -32.48 18.42 -7.08
N ARG A 30 -31.84 19.46 -6.53
CA ARG A 30 -32.32 20.86 -6.60
C ARG A 30 -31.85 21.63 -7.83
N ASN A 31 -30.85 21.11 -8.54
CA ASN A 31 -30.25 21.79 -9.68
C ASN A 31 -30.45 20.97 -10.96
N PRO A 32 -30.68 21.61 -12.11
CA PRO A 32 -30.74 20.91 -13.40
C PRO A 32 -29.39 20.23 -13.68
N ILE A 33 -29.42 18.99 -14.18
CA ILE A 33 -28.21 18.20 -14.44
C ILE A 33 -27.25 18.92 -15.39
N GLU A 34 -27.79 19.72 -16.30
CA GLU A 34 -27.05 20.58 -17.23
C GLU A 34 -26.13 21.56 -16.50
N SER A 35 -26.42 21.94 -15.26
CA SER A 35 -25.59 22.84 -14.47
C SER A 35 -24.52 22.11 -13.64
N ILE A 36 -24.53 20.79 -13.56
CA ILE A 36 -23.73 20.06 -12.56
C ILE A 36 -22.29 19.84 -13.00
N LEU A 37 -21.36 20.32 -12.16
CA LEU A 37 -19.95 19.99 -12.21
C LEU A 37 -19.56 19.32 -10.89
N VAL A 38 -18.84 18.20 -10.95
CA VAL A 38 -18.41 17.45 -9.77
C VAL A 38 -16.89 17.52 -9.62
N ARG A 39 -16.41 18.03 -8.49
CA ARG A 39 -14.99 18.03 -8.11
C ARG A 39 -14.68 16.87 -7.18
N PHE A 40 -13.75 16.01 -7.61
CA PHE A 40 -13.25 14.88 -6.83
C PHE A 40 -12.06 15.25 -5.97
N ASN A 41 -11.24 16.23 -6.39
CA ASN A 41 -10.16 16.82 -5.60
C ASN A 41 -9.61 18.08 -6.30
N HIS A 42 -8.60 18.72 -5.71
CA HIS A 42 -7.91 19.89 -6.26
C HIS A 42 -7.42 19.77 -7.73
N ARG A 43 -7.18 18.56 -8.26
CA ARG A 43 -6.77 18.35 -9.67
C ARG A 43 -7.86 17.77 -10.56
N HIS A 44 -8.88 17.15 -9.98
CA HIS A 44 -9.83 16.32 -10.73
C HIS A 44 -11.24 16.87 -10.54
N ALA A 45 -11.82 17.35 -11.63
CA ALA A 45 -13.22 17.74 -11.73
C ALA A 45 -13.76 17.27 -13.07
N PHE A 46 -15.07 17.01 -13.10
CA PHE A 46 -15.77 16.58 -14.30
C PHE A 46 -17.10 17.34 -14.44
N ASP A 47 -17.33 17.86 -15.64
CA ASP A 47 -18.53 18.62 -16.00
C ASP A 47 -19.58 17.66 -16.58
N PHE A 48 -20.41 17.08 -15.70
CA PHE A 48 -21.49 16.16 -16.10
C PHE A 48 -22.52 16.86 -16.98
N GLY A 49 -22.88 18.09 -16.62
CA GLY A 49 -23.88 18.85 -17.35
C GLY A 49 -23.49 19.11 -18.80
N ALA A 50 -22.19 19.17 -19.12
CA ALA A 50 -21.75 19.40 -20.49
C ALA A 50 -22.21 18.28 -21.43
N ILE A 51 -22.32 17.02 -20.94
CA ILE A 51 -22.73 15.87 -21.76
C ILE A 51 -24.16 16.01 -22.33
N CYS A 52 -24.97 16.90 -21.74
CA CYS A 52 -26.32 17.22 -22.17
C CYS A 52 -26.37 18.11 -23.44
N PHE A 53 -25.21 18.41 -24.04
CA PHE A 53 -25.08 19.24 -25.25
C PHE A 53 -24.24 18.51 -26.31
N GLY A 54 -24.62 18.62 -27.58
CA GLY A 54 -23.90 18.00 -28.70
C GLY A 54 -22.54 18.64 -28.97
N GLU A 55 -22.46 19.96 -28.96
CA GLU A 55 -21.22 20.71 -29.23
C GLU A 55 -20.59 21.24 -27.94
N ARG A 56 -19.33 20.86 -27.72
CA ARG A 56 -18.58 21.16 -26.48
C ARG A 56 -17.13 21.49 -26.76
N SER A 57 -16.58 22.47 -26.05
CA SER A 57 -15.16 22.85 -26.13
C SER A 57 -14.58 23.21 -24.76
N GLY A 58 -13.41 23.85 -24.70
CA GLY A 58 -12.79 24.29 -23.46
C GLY A 58 -11.97 23.23 -22.71
N GLY A 59 -11.68 23.52 -21.44
CA GLY A 59 -10.74 22.77 -20.60
C GLY A 59 -11.21 21.40 -20.13
N ARG A 60 -10.35 20.66 -19.42
CA ARG A 60 -10.70 19.34 -18.86
C ARG A 60 -11.74 19.39 -17.75
N ALA A 61 -11.68 20.42 -16.90
CA ALA A 61 -12.52 20.54 -15.71
C ALA A 61 -13.88 21.21 -16.01
N ARG A 62 -13.89 22.23 -16.87
CA ARG A 62 -15.07 23.00 -17.24
C ARG A 62 -15.15 23.09 -18.76
N ARG A 63 -16.33 22.83 -19.31
CA ARG A 63 -16.57 22.88 -20.76
C ARG A 63 -17.42 24.08 -21.13
N GLU A 64 -17.11 24.66 -22.28
CA GLU A 64 -18.01 25.57 -22.98
C GLU A 64 -18.95 24.73 -23.85
N VAL A 65 -20.19 25.17 -24.01
CA VAL A 65 -21.19 24.44 -24.80
C VAL A 65 -21.88 25.33 -25.81
N ASN A 66 -22.45 24.73 -26.84
CA ASN A 66 -23.46 25.40 -27.66
C ASN A 66 -24.85 25.08 -27.12
N VAL A 67 -25.52 26.07 -26.53
CA VAL A 67 -26.85 25.92 -25.93
C VAL A 67 -27.92 25.48 -26.93
N MET A 68 -27.71 25.75 -28.23
CA MET A 68 -28.62 25.31 -29.30
C MET A 68 -28.56 23.81 -29.57
N THR A 69 -27.53 23.13 -29.06
CA THR A 69 -27.34 21.67 -29.25
C THR A 69 -27.79 20.88 -28.02
N HIS A 70 -28.81 21.36 -27.30
CA HIS A 70 -29.34 20.68 -26.11
C HIS A 70 -29.95 19.33 -26.45
N LEU A 71 -29.62 18.30 -25.66
CA LEU A 71 -30.01 16.90 -25.88
C LEU A 71 -30.85 16.41 -24.68
N PRO A 72 -32.17 16.68 -24.67
CA PRO A 72 -33.03 16.45 -23.51
C PRO A 72 -33.16 14.98 -23.10
N LYS A 73 -32.99 14.04 -24.03
CA LYS A 73 -33.04 12.60 -23.73
C LYS A 73 -31.88 12.13 -22.85
N ARG A 74 -30.75 12.85 -22.84
CA ARG A 74 -29.57 12.51 -22.03
C ARG A 74 -29.74 12.84 -20.54
N LEU A 75 -30.66 13.75 -20.18
CA LEU A 75 -30.71 14.38 -18.85
C LEU A 75 -30.83 13.35 -17.72
N VAL A 76 -31.86 12.49 -17.78
CA VAL A 76 -32.12 11.47 -16.75
C VAL A 76 -30.95 10.48 -16.66
N ARG A 77 -30.37 10.10 -17.79
CA ARG A 77 -29.25 9.13 -17.85
C ARG A 77 -28.00 9.71 -17.20
N VAL A 78 -27.63 10.93 -17.57
CA VAL A 78 -26.49 11.64 -16.98
C VAL A 78 -26.69 11.88 -15.49
N GLN A 79 -27.92 12.21 -15.06
CA GLN A 79 -28.25 12.40 -13.64
C GLN A 79 -28.09 11.11 -12.84
N ASN A 80 -28.58 9.97 -13.35
CA ASN A 80 -28.41 8.66 -12.73
C ASN A 80 -26.92 8.29 -12.59
N LEU A 81 -26.13 8.53 -13.65
CA LEU A 81 -24.69 8.27 -13.61
C LEU A 81 -23.98 9.17 -12.58
N ALA A 82 -24.28 10.48 -12.57
CA ALA A 82 -23.70 11.41 -11.60
C ALA A 82 -24.00 10.98 -10.17
N SER A 83 -25.27 10.65 -9.87
CA SER A 83 -25.71 10.13 -8.57
C SER A 83 -24.93 8.88 -8.15
N HIS A 84 -24.79 7.91 -9.06
CA HIS A 84 -24.04 6.69 -8.79
C HIS A 84 -22.56 6.96 -8.49
N ILE A 85 -21.89 7.74 -9.35
CA ILE A 85 -20.47 8.04 -9.21
C ILE A 85 -20.17 8.78 -7.91
N MET A 86 -20.99 9.77 -7.54
CA MET A 86 -20.85 10.47 -6.26
C MET A 86 -21.02 9.51 -5.08
N THR A 87 -22.05 8.66 -5.13
CA THR A 87 -22.32 7.67 -4.06
C THR A 87 -21.16 6.72 -3.86
N ILE A 88 -20.67 6.06 -4.91
CA ILE A 88 -19.56 5.11 -4.76
C ILE A 88 -18.27 5.79 -4.33
N SER A 89 -18.02 7.03 -4.77
CA SER A 89 -16.83 7.80 -4.41
C SER A 89 -16.81 8.21 -2.93
N LEU A 90 -17.98 8.37 -2.31
CA LEU A 90 -18.09 8.70 -0.88
C LEU A 90 -18.23 7.47 0.02
N THR A 91 -18.54 6.29 -0.53
CA THR A 91 -18.87 5.09 0.27
C THR A 91 -17.92 3.92 0.09
N THR A 92 -17.47 3.64 -1.14
CA THR A 92 -16.85 2.35 -1.49
C THR A 92 -15.48 2.47 -2.13
N ILE A 93 -15.24 3.52 -2.93
CA ILE A 93 -13.99 3.68 -3.68
C ILE A 93 -13.36 5.04 -3.40
N ALA A 94 -12.04 5.12 -3.58
CA ALA A 94 -11.31 6.39 -3.50
C ALA A 94 -11.82 7.41 -4.54
N LEU A 95 -11.80 8.70 -4.20
CA LEU A 95 -12.23 9.79 -5.09
C LEU A 95 -11.50 9.77 -6.44
N SER A 96 -10.22 9.39 -6.46
CA SER A 96 -9.46 9.22 -7.70
C SER A 96 -9.96 8.08 -8.58
N SER A 97 -10.47 7.01 -7.97
CA SER A 97 -11.05 5.88 -8.70
C SER A 97 -12.40 6.29 -9.32
N GLY A 98 -13.22 7.06 -8.59
CA GLY A 98 -14.45 7.65 -9.11
C GLY A 98 -14.21 8.52 -10.34
N TYR A 99 -13.27 9.46 -10.26
CA TYR A 99 -12.86 10.26 -11.42
C TYR A 99 -12.34 9.40 -12.59
N SER A 100 -11.54 8.36 -12.30
CA SER A 100 -11.00 7.48 -13.34
C SER A 100 -12.11 6.71 -14.07
N ALA A 101 -13.17 6.30 -13.36
CA ALA A 101 -14.31 5.63 -13.97
C ALA A 101 -15.03 6.55 -14.97
N VAL A 102 -15.29 7.80 -14.57
CA VAL A 102 -15.90 8.78 -15.47
C VAL A 102 -14.98 9.10 -16.65
N ALA A 103 -13.67 9.24 -16.42
CA ALA A 103 -12.71 9.50 -17.48
C ALA A 103 -12.64 8.34 -18.51
N ASP A 104 -12.74 7.09 -18.07
CA ASP A 104 -12.81 5.92 -18.95
C ASP A 104 -14.14 5.91 -19.74
N TRP A 105 -15.27 6.21 -19.10
CA TRP A 105 -16.57 6.31 -19.78
C TRP A 105 -16.61 7.42 -20.84
N VAL A 106 -16.01 8.57 -20.57
CA VAL A 106 -15.91 9.69 -21.53
C VAL A 106 -15.13 9.30 -22.79
N LEU A 107 -14.22 8.33 -22.72
CA LEU A 107 -13.55 7.81 -23.91
C LEU A 107 -14.53 7.06 -24.82
N MET A 108 -15.52 6.37 -24.27
CA MET A 108 -16.62 5.79 -25.05
C MET A 108 -17.49 6.90 -25.63
N VAL A 109 -17.90 7.91 -24.84
CA VAL A 109 -18.72 9.03 -25.34
C VAL A 109 -18.10 9.69 -26.56
N LYS A 110 -16.80 10.02 -26.50
CA LYS A 110 -16.08 10.60 -27.64
C LYS A 110 -16.03 9.66 -28.83
N TRP A 111 -15.77 8.39 -28.58
CA TRP A 111 -15.73 7.39 -29.65
C TRP A 111 -17.10 7.26 -30.34
N CYS A 112 -18.19 7.25 -29.57
CA CYS A 112 -19.56 7.21 -30.11
C CYS A 112 -19.84 8.42 -31.01
N GLU A 113 -19.51 9.62 -30.55
CA GLU A 113 -19.69 10.86 -31.31
C GLU A 113 -18.82 10.92 -32.58
N GLU A 114 -17.64 10.31 -32.58
CA GLU A 114 -16.75 10.23 -33.75
C GLU A 114 -17.17 9.13 -34.74
N ASN A 115 -18.02 8.18 -34.35
CA ASN A 115 -18.36 6.99 -35.13
C ASN A 115 -19.87 6.87 -35.43
N GLY A 116 -20.62 7.96 -35.32
CA GLY A 116 -22.03 8.02 -35.72
C GLY A 116 -23.03 7.42 -34.73
N PHE A 117 -22.64 7.21 -33.48
CA PHE A 117 -23.52 6.77 -32.38
C PHE A 117 -23.96 7.99 -31.53
N GLU A 118 -24.51 9.03 -32.15
CA GLU A 118 -24.87 10.28 -31.46
C GLU A 118 -26.04 10.12 -30.47
N ASP A 119 -26.92 9.15 -30.75
CA ASP A 119 -28.12 8.79 -30.01
C ASP A 119 -27.87 7.72 -28.94
N PHE A 120 -26.63 7.32 -28.68
CA PHE A 120 -26.30 6.22 -27.75
C PHE A 120 -26.84 6.36 -26.31
N LEU A 121 -27.38 7.51 -25.92
CA LEU A 121 -27.98 7.74 -24.60
C LEU A 121 -29.51 7.95 -24.65
N ASP A 122 -30.11 7.88 -25.83
CA ASP A 122 -31.56 8.06 -26.01
C ASP A 122 -32.34 6.94 -25.32
N ASP A 123 -31.85 5.70 -25.48
CA ASP A 123 -32.41 4.50 -24.88
C ASP A 123 -31.33 3.43 -24.62
N SER A 124 -31.75 2.34 -23.98
CA SER A 124 -30.93 1.21 -23.58
C SER A 124 -30.40 0.41 -24.77
N GLU A 125 -31.18 0.30 -25.86
CA GLU A 125 -30.82 -0.44 -27.06
C GLU A 125 -29.71 0.30 -27.82
N SER A 126 -29.86 1.61 -28.06
CA SER A 126 -28.81 2.44 -28.66
C SER A 126 -27.54 2.46 -27.81
N TYR A 127 -27.65 2.49 -26.47
CA TYR A 127 -26.47 2.37 -25.61
C TYR A 127 -25.80 1.00 -25.73
N HIS A 128 -26.59 -0.06 -25.81
CA HIS A 128 -26.09 -1.42 -25.94
C HIS A 128 -25.36 -1.62 -27.27
N GLU A 129 -25.94 -1.17 -28.37
CA GLU A 129 -25.32 -1.21 -29.70
C GLU A 129 -23.98 -0.46 -29.71
N ALA A 130 -23.97 0.76 -29.18
CA ALA A 130 -22.75 1.54 -29.03
C ALA A 130 -21.71 0.86 -28.14
N LEU A 131 -22.12 0.20 -27.05
CA LEU A 131 -21.23 -0.53 -26.14
C LEU A 131 -20.63 -1.79 -26.81
N VAL A 132 -21.41 -2.49 -27.63
CA VAL A 132 -20.94 -3.63 -28.43
C VAL A 132 -19.89 -3.15 -29.43
N ALA A 133 -20.20 -2.14 -30.23
CA ALA A 133 -19.28 -1.60 -31.24
C ALA A 133 -18.00 -1.03 -30.59
N PHE A 134 -18.13 -0.32 -29.45
CA PHE A 134 -16.98 0.15 -28.69
C PHE A 134 -16.13 -0.99 -28.13
N SER A 135 -16.75 -2.09 -27.70
CA SER A 135 -16.03 -3.29 -27.22
C SER A 135 -15.22 -3.95 -28.33
N GLU A 136 -15.74 -3.99 -29.55
CA GLU A 136 -15.02 -4.46 -30.73
C GLU A 136 -13.86 -3.52 -31.09
N HIS A 137 -14.10 -2.21 -31.04
CA HIS A 137 -13.03 -1.22 -31.20
C HIS A 137 -11.90 -1.45 -30.18
N LEU A 138 -12.25 -1.68 -28.90
CA LEU A 138 -11.26 -2.01 -27.87
C LEU A 138 -10.45 -3.27 -28.23
N ASN A 139 -10.97 -4.26 -28.96
CA ASN A 139 -10.14 -5.40 -29.38
C ASN A 139 -9.02 -5.01 -30.36
N THR A 140 -9.22 -3.96 -31.15
CA THR A 140 -8.20 -3.42 -32.07
C THR A 140 -7.31 -2.33 -31.45
N ASP A 141 -7.63 -1.87 -30.25
CA ASP A 141 -6.91 -0.80 -29.54
C ASP A 141 -5.50 -1.24 -29.07
N LYS A 142 -4.51 -0.35 -29.22
CA LYS A 142 -3.11 -0.57 -28.84
C LYS A 142 -2.86 -0.58 -27.31
N ARG A 143 -3.84 -0.19 -26.50
CA ARG A 143 -3.76 -0.17 -25.03
C ARG A 143 -3.55 -1.57 -24.46
N ALA A 144 -2.98 -1.62 -23.26
CA ALA A 144 -2.77 -2.88 -22.55
C ALA A 144 -4.10 -3.61 -22.29
N TYR A 145 -4.09 -4.94 -22.36
CA TYR A 145 -5.27 -5.78 -22.13
C TYR A 145 -6.06 -5.41 -20.87
N VAL A 146 -5.35 -5.19 -19.76
CA VAL A 146 -5.97 -4.84 -18.47
C VAL A 146 -6.69 -3.50 -18.56
N THR A 147 -6.13 -2.52 -19.27
CA THR A 147 -6.76 -1.21 -19.49
C THR A 147 -8.00 -1.36 -20.34
N ARG A 148 -7.93 -2.10 -21.45
CA ARG A 148 -9.07 -2.33 -22.35
C ARG A 148 -10.22 -3.03 -21.63
N LYS A 149 -9.90 -4.10 -20.88
CA LYS A 149 -10.87 -4.83 -20.05
C LYS A 149 -11.50 -3.94 -18.98
N ARG A 150 -10.71 -3.10 -18.32
CA ARG A 150 -11.20 -2.12 -17.33
C ARG A 150 -12.17 -1.14 -17.98
N MET A 151 -11.80 -0.55 -19.12
CA MET A 151 -12.65 0.40 -19.85
C MET A 151 -14.00 -0.22 -20.23
N GLN A 152 -14.00 -1.43 -20.81
CA GLN A 152 -15.25 -2.14 -21.11
C GLN A 152 -16.08 -2.37 -19.85
N THR A 153 -15.46 -2.83 -18.76
CA THR A 153 -16.17 -3.10 -17.49
C THR A 153 -16.81 -1.83 -16.94
N VAL A 154 -16.07 -0.72 -16.96
CA VAL A 154 -16.56 0.59 -16.52
C VAL A 154 -17.73 1.05 -17.39
N CYS A 155 -17.59 1.02 -18.72
CA CYS A 155 -18.65 1.47 -19.62
C CYS A 155 -19.92 0.62 -19.51
N LYS A 156 -19.76 -0.70 -19.31
CA LYS A 156 -20.85 -1.62 -18.97
C LYS A 156 -21.55 -1.20 -17.68
N THR A 157 -20.81 -1.02 -16.59
CA THR A 157 -21.37 -0.61 -15.31
C THR A 157 -22.03 0.78 -15.40
N CYS A 158 -21.48 1.72 -16.18
CA CYS A 158 -22.16 2.99 -16.42
C CYS A 158 -23.51 2.80 -17.12
N GLY A 159 -23.60 1.91 -18.11
CA GLY A 159 -24.88 1.54 -18.75
C GLY A 159 -25.90 1.01 -17.76
N GLU A 160 -25.50 0.05 -16.91
CA GLU A 160 -26.33 -0.52 -15.83
C GLU A 160 -26.81 0.52 -14.80
N LYS A 161 -26.18 1.69 -14.73
CA LYS A 161 -26.59 2.75 -13.80
C LYS A 161 -27.40 3.83 -14.49
N MET A 162 -27.15 4.08 -15.76
CA MET A 162 -27.96 4.99 -16.58
C MET A 162 -29.34 4.39 -16.92
N PHE A 163 -29.41 3.07 -17.12
CA PHE A 163 -30.60 2.32 -17.52
C PHE A 163 -30.93 1.18 -16.53
N PRO A 164 -31.31 1.50 -15.28
CA PRO A 164 -31.44 0.50 -14.21
C PRO A 164 -32.53 -0.56 -14.46
N GLU A 165 -33.54 -0.25 -15.27
CA GLU A 165 -34.65 -1.17 -15.58
C GLU A 165 -34.24 -2.27 -16.57
N GLU A 166 -33.14 -2.10 -17.31
CA GLU A 166 -32.73 -2.97 -18.41
C GLU A 166 -31.30 -3.50 -18.25
N ASN A 167 -30.82 -3.59 -17.02
CA ASN A 167 -29.43 -3.95 -16.69
C ASN A 167 -28.93 -5.26 -17.31
N LEU A 168 -29.83 -6.22 -17.57
CA LEU A 168 -29.49 -7.50 -18.17
C LEU A 168 -29.03 -7.37 -19.63
N LEU A 169 -29.45 -6.33 -20.34
CA LEU A 169 -29.08 -6.08 -21.73
C LEU A 169 -27.55 -5.96 -21.87
N PHE A 170 -26.92 -5.24 -20.95
CA PHE A 170 -25.48 -4.96 -20.99
C PHE A 170 -24.60 -6.17 -20.62
N ALA A 171 -25.19 -7.31 -20.27
CA ALA A 171 -24.45 -8.55 -20.07
C ALA A 171 -23.96 -9.17 -21.39
N ARG A 172 -24.63 -8.88 -22.51
CA ARG A 172 -24.39 -9.49 -23.83
C ARG A 172 -23.39 -8.71 -24.68
N ILE A 173 -22.15 -8.59 -24.24
CA ILE A 173 -21.10 -7.83 -24.96
C ILE A 173 -19.95 -8.72 -25.43
N PRO A 174 -19.26 -8.38 -26.54
CA PRO A 174 -18.08 -9.10 -27.00
C PRO A 174 -17.00 -9.19 -25.92
N LEU A 175 -16.29 -10.31 -25.83
CA LEU A 175 -15.19 -10.44 -24.88
C LEU A 175 -13.98 -9.63 -25.35
N ILE A 176 -13.30 -8.97 -24.40
CA ILE A 176 -11.98 -8.42 -24.67
C ILE A 176 -10.98 -9.55 -24.83
N GLU A 177 -10.41 -9.65 -26.02
CA GLU A 177 -9.43 -10.68 -26.36
C GLU A 177 -8.12 -10.44 -25.63
N ARG A 178 -7.66 -11.51 -24.99
CA ARG A 178 -6.35 -11.53 -24.35
C ARG A 178 -5.30 -11.85 -25.41
N PRO A 179 -4.26 -11.00 -25.57
CA PRO A 179 -3.19 -11.30 -26.52
C PRO A 179 -2.54 -12.64 -26.17
N LEU A 180 -2.49 -13.55 -27.13
CA LEU A 180 -1.71 -14.78 -27.05
C LEU A 180 -0.22 -14.43 -26.87
N GLY A 181 0.48 -15.13 -25.98
CA GLY A 181 1.95 -15.06 -25.89
C GLY A 181 2.56 -13.93 -25.04
N LYS A 182 1.79 -13.03 -24.40
CA LYS A 182 2.38 -12.13 -23.39
C LYS A 182 2.45 -12.83 -22.03
N THR A 183 3.61 -13.42 -21.74
CA THR A 183 4.02 -13.79 -20.38
C THR A 183 3.74 -12.60 -19.45
N LYS A 184 2.98 -12.86 -18.38
CA LYS A 184 2.73 -11.86 -17.34
C LYS A 184 4.11 -11.38 -16.89
N LYS A 185 4.44 -10.10 -17.03
CA LYS A 185 5.74 -9.56 -16.55
C LYS A 185 5.75 -9.80 -15.05
N ILE A 186 6.47 -10.84 -14.60
CA ILE A 186 6.62 -11.15 -13.18
C ILE A 186 7.52 -10.04 -12.64
N ILE A 187 6.97 -9.21 -11.76
CA ILE A 187 7.76 -8.21 -11.05
C ILE A 187 8.41 -8.95 -9.90
N GLU A 188 9.68 -9.30 -10.05
CA GLU A 188 10.45 -9.90 -8.96
C GLU A 188 10.46 -8.94 -7.76
N PRO A 189 10.30 -9.47 -6.52
CA PRO A 189 10.43 -8.64 -5.33
C PRO A 189 11.83 -8.03 -5.29
N PRO A 190 11.98 -6.76 -4.86
CA PRO A 190 13.30 -6.16 -4.74
C PRO A 190 14.13 -6.93 -3.72
N THR A 191 15.46 -6.92 -3.90
CA THR A 191 16.36 -7.61 -2.98
C THR A 191 16.36 -6.94 -1.59
N PRO A 192 16.63 -7.70 -0.50
CA PRO A 192 16.80 -7.11 0.83
C PRO A 192 17.85 -5.99 0.86
N ASP A 193 18.93 -6.13 0.10
CA ASP A 193 19.97 -5.10 0.01
C ASP A 193 19.49 -3.82 -0.67
N SER A 194 18.64 -3.93 -1.70
CA SER A 194 18.02 -2.78 -2.35
C SER A 194 17.11 -2.01 -1.39
N VAL A 195 16.28 -2.72 -0.63
CA VAL A 195 15.40 -2.10 0.39
C VAL A 195 16.22 -1.48 1.52
N LYS A 196 17.25 -2.19 2.01
CA LYS A 196 18.17 -1.68 3.03
C LYS A 196 18.90 -0.42 2.55
N TYR A 197 19.43 -0.43 1.34
CA TYR A 197 20.10 0.72 0.73
C TYR A 197 19.17 1.93 0.71
N HIS A 198 17.94 1.73 0.20
CA HIS A 198 16.94 2.79 0.13
C HIS A 198 16.63 3.41 1.50
N LEU A 199 16.42 2.57 2.51
CA LEU A 199 16.12 3.02 3.87
C LEU A 199 17.31 3.74 4.51
N GLN A 200 18.53 3.24 4.31
CA GLN A 200 19.76 3.88 4.78
C GLN A 200 20.01 5.24 4.12
N THR A 201 19.51 5.47 2.91
CA THR A 201 19.54 6.78 2.25
C THR A 201 18.43 7.70 2.78
N CYS A 202 17.20 7.20 2.97
CA CYS A 202 16.06 8.01 3.39
C CYS A 202 16.08 8.43 4.87
N GLU A 203 16.51 7.55 5.78
CA GLU A 203 16.49 7.81 7.22
C GLU A 203 17.32 9.04 7.65
N PRO A 204 18.60 9.20 7.24
CA PRO A 204 19.37 10.39 7.59
C PRO A 204 18.83 11.67 6.94
N LEU A 205 18.26 11.57 5.72
CA LEU A 205 17.60 12.72 5.09
C LEU A 205 16.38 13.15 5.89
N PHE A 206 15.51 12.22 6.29
CA PHE A 206 14.37 12.54 7.13
C PHE A 206 14.81 13.10 8.49
N THR A 207 15.61 12.33 9.24
CA THR A 207 15.95 12.68 10.62
C THR A 207 16.76 13.96 10.72
N GLY A 208 17.80 14.10 9.88
CA GLY A 208 18.69 15.25 9.95
C GLY A 208 18.09 16.52 9.36
N LEU A 209 17.33 16.45 8.26
CA LEU A 209 16.63 17.64 7.75
C LEU A 209 15.51 18.09 8.68
N THR A 210 14.83 17.16 9.36
CA THR A 210 13.86 17.52 10.39
C THR A 210 14.55 18.29 11.52
N ASP A 211 15.69 17.80 12.03
CA ASP A 211 16.43 18.52 13.09
C ASP A 211 16.89 19.90 12.62
N PHE A 212 17.44 20.00 11.40
CA PHE A 212 17.86 21.25 10.77
C PHE A 212 16.72 22.29 10.73
N LEU A 213 15.50 21.85 10.39
CA LEU A 213 14.32 22.72 10.29
C LEU A 213 13.78 23.14 11.65
N ILE A 214 13.62 22.18 12.57
CA ILE A 214 13.03 22.43 13.90
C ILE A 214 13.96 23.26 14.78
N LYS A 215 15.29 23.01 14.72
CA LYS A 215 16.30 23.77 15.46
C LYS A 215 16.69 25.08 14.77
N GLU A 216 16.13 25.35 13.59
CA GLU A 216 16.40 26.56 12.81
C GLU A 216 17.90 26.77 12.53
N GLU A 217 18.62 25.68 12.27
CA GLU A 217 20.07 25.74 12.06
C GLU A 217 20.42 26.68 10.90
N ALA A 218 21.51 27.41 11.04
CA ALA A 218 21.97 28.36 10.04
C ALA A 218 22.60 27.62 8.84
N MET A 219 22.27 28.05 7.64
CA MET A 219 22.97 27.68 6.42
C MET A 219 24.23 28.56 6.23
N PRO A 220 25.26 28.07 5.51
CA PRO A 220 25.43 26.69 5.09
C PRO A 220 25.84 25.78 6.25
N CYS A 221 25.38 24.54 6.24
CA CYS A 221 25.77 23.55 7.25
C CYS A 221 25.88 22.14 6.67
N LYS A 222 26.45 21.21 7.44
CA LYS A 222 26.62 19.80 7.03
C LYS A 222 25.50 18.93 7.57
N LEU A 223 24.90 18.15 6.69
CA LEU A 223 23.99 17.06 7.00
C LEU A 223 24.73 15.73 6.88
N LYS A 224 24.69 14.89 7.93
CA LYS A 224 25.17 13.51 7.81
C LYS A 224 24.24 12.72 6.90
N VAL A 225 24.80 12.04 5.89
CA VAL A 225 24.07 11.13 5.00
C VAL A 225 24.68 9.73 5.07
N LYS A 226 24.13 8.77 4.32
CA LYS A 226 24.61 7.38 4.31
C LYS A 226 26.12 7.29 4.07
N ASP A 227 26.59 7.93 3.00
CA ASP A 227 27.97 7.90 2.55
C ASP A 227 28.59 9.31 2.71
N GLY A 228 28.92 9.67 3.96
CA GLY A 228 29.60 10.94 4.28
C GLY A 228 28.63 12.07 4.65
N TYR A 229 28.77 13.22 4.00
CA TYR A 229 28.01 14.44 4.31
C TYR A 229 27.43 15.08 3.05
N ALA A 230 26.33 15.79 3.24
CA ALA A 230 25.77 16.72 2.27
C ALA A 230 25.86 18.14 2.79
N TRP A 231 26.19 19.09 1.94
CA TRP A 231 26.06 20.51 2.25
C TRP A 231 24.63 20.97 2.05
N ILE A 232 24.07 21.64 3.06
CA ILE A 232 22.81 22.38 2.98
C ILE A 232 23.14 23.82 2.58
N LEU A 233 22.51 24.30 1.52
CA LEU A 233 22.86 25.57 0.88
C LEU A 233 21.62 26.43 0.58
N PRO A 234 21.72 27.77 0.61
CA PRO A 234 20.67 28.67 0.15
C PRO A 234 20.68 28.77 -1.39
N ASP A 235 20.52 27.63 -2.07
CA ASP A 235 20.52 27.52 -3.53
C ASP A 235 19.23 26.88 -4.05
N ASP A 236 18.68 27.44 -5.14
CA ASP A 236 17.42 26.99 -5.73
C ASP A 236 17.54 25.64 -6.45
N GLN A 237 18.73 25.34 -6.97
CA GLN A 237 18.97 24.15 -7.78
C GLN A 237 19.59 23.03 -6.94
N TYR A 238 20.51 23.39 -6.04
CA TYR A 238 21.22 22.46 -5.17
C TYR A 238 21.08 22.87 -3.70
N PRO A 239 19.86 22.84 -3.13
CA PRO A 239 19.65 23.11 -1.70
C PRO A 239 20.33 22.06 -0.80
N LEU A 240 20.67 20.91 -1.38
CA LEU A 240 21.41 19.82 -0.78
C LEU A 240 22.38 19.25 -1.83
N ILE A 241 23.65 19.02 -1.48
CA ILE A 241 24.64 18.44 -2.40
C ILE A 241 25.68 17.57 -1.67
N THR A 242 25.96 16.39 -2.19
CA THR A 242 27.00 15.46 -1.68
C THR A 242 28.23 15.44 -2.57
N ASP A 243 29.35 14.91 -2.04
CA ASP A 243 30.56 14.68 -2.81
C ASP A 243 30.32 13.80 -4.04
N LYS A 244 29.45 12.77 -3.93
CA LYS A 244 29.05 11.93 -5.07
C LYS A 244 28.41 12.73 -6.22
N ILE A 245 27.70 13.80 -5.91
CA ILE A 245 27.10 14.68 -6.93
C ILE A 245 28.13 15.67 -7.45
N LEU A 246 29.03 16.16 -6.59
CA LEU A 246 30.12 17.05 -7.00
C LEU A 246 31.05 16.40 -8.03
N THR A 247 31.41 15.14 -7.82
CA THR A 247 32.34 14.40 -8.70
C THR A 247 31.78 14.15 -10.11
N LYS A 248 30.47 14.24 -10.32
CA LYS A 248 29.87 14.16 -11.66
C LYS A 248 30.23 15.34 -12.57
N GLY A 249 30.72 16.44 -12.01
CA GLY A 249 31.09 17.63 -12.77
C GLY A 249 29.88 18.41 -13.32
N GLY A 250 30.18 19.52 -14.01
CA GLY A 250 29.18 20.44 -14.58
C GLY A 250 29.31 21.88 -14.07
N GLU A 251 28.78 22.83 -14.85
CA GLU A 251 28.86 24.27 -14.55
C GLU A 251 28.22 24.69 -13.23
N LYS A 252 27.35 23.85 -12.66
CA LYS A 252 26.63 24.11 -11.41
C LYS A 252 27.02 23.17 -10.26
N THR A 253 28.18 22.52 -10.38
CA THR A 253 28.79 21.69 -9.33
C THR A 253 30.30 22.01 -9.27
N ALA A 254 31.19 21.07 -9.59
CA ALA A 254 32.65 21.26 -9.57
C ALA A 254 33.15 22.33 -10.58
N GLY A 255 32.41 22.57 -11.66
CA GLY A 255 32.71 23.57 -12.68
C GLY A 255 32.19 24.97 -12.37
N SER A 256 31.55 25.18 -11.23
CA SER A 256 31.04 26.50 -10.84
C SER A 256 32.15 27.53 -10.72
N ARG A 257 31.95 28.64 -11.45
CA ARG A 257 32.86 29.80 -11.48
C ARG A 257 32.76 30.64 -10.21
N TYR A 258 31.56 30.75 -9.65
CA TYR A 258 31.26 31.67 -8.54
C TYR A 258 31.28 31.00 -7.17
N PHE A 259 30.82 29.75 -7.10
CA PHE A 259 30.57 29.07 -5.82
C PHE A 259 31.36 27.77 -5.72
N ASP A 260 32.04 27.57 -4.59
CA ASP A 260 32.70 26.30 -4.25
C ASP A 260 31.73 25.44 -3.45
N TYR A 261 31.07 24.51 -4.14
CA TYR A 261 30.13 23.59 -3.50
C TYR A 261 30.81 22.52 -2.63
N GLY A 262 32.11 22.27 -2.79
CA GLY A 262 32.86 21.35 -1.91
C GLY A 262 33.16 21.96 -0.55
N GLN A 263 33.28 23.29 -0.48
CA GLN A 263 33.54 24.05 0.73
C GLN A 263 32.32 24.88 1.21
N ALA A 264 31.19 24.78 0.51
CA ALA A 264 29.97 25.55 0.76
C ALA A 264 30.18 27.07 0.94
N ARG A 265 31.05 27.66 0.11
CA ARG A 265 31.33 29.10 0.16
C ARG A 265 31.43 29.71 -1.23
N LEU A 266 31.24 31.03 -1.30
CA LEU A 266 31.61 31.78 -2.48
C LEU A 266 33.12 31.62 -2.71
N ARG A 267 33.51 31.51 -3.99
CA ARG A 267 34.92 31.55 -4.38
C ARG A 267 35.49 32.93 -4.09
N THR A 268 36.79 33.01 -3.83
CA THR A 268 37.48 34.30 -3.77
C THR A 268 37.53 34.92 -5.17
N PHE A 269 37.80 36.23 -5.26
CA PHE A 269 37.91 36.90 -6.55
C PHE A 269 39.03 36.28 -7.42
N GLU A 270 40.13 35.84 -6.81
CA GLU A 270 41.24 35.17 -7.48
C GLU A 270 40.83 33.78 -8.01
N GLU A 271 40.12 33.00 -7.20
CA GLU A 271 39.57 31.69 -7.60
C GLU A 271 38.53 31.82 -8.73
N PHE A 272 37.72 32.88 -8.72
CA PHE A 272 36.79 33.19 -9.81
C PHE A 272 37.54 33.53 -11.10
N ARG A 273 38.56 34.39 -11.01
CA ARG A 273 39.35 34.86 -12.16
C ARG A 273 40.09 33.75 -12.87
N SER A 274 40.60 32.75 -12.13
CA SER A 274 41.27 31.59 -12.73
C SER A 274 40.32 30.66 -13.49
N ARG A 275 39.02 30.76 -13.27
CA ARG A 275 37.97 29.90 -13.85
C ARG A 275 37.06 30.61 -14.86
N SER A 276 37.21 31.92 -15.03
CA SER A 276 36.34 32.74 -15.87
C SER A 276 37.11 33.36 -17.02
N THR A 277 36.52 33.30 -18.22
CA THR A 277 36.99 34.06 -19.39
C THR A 277 36.63 35.55 -19.28
N SER A 278 35.60 35.90 -18.50
CA SER A 278 35.26 37.28 -18.15
C SER A 278 36.22 37.81 -17.10
N LYS A 279 36.94 38.89 -17.45
CA LYS A 279 37.83 39.63 -16.53
C LYS A 279 37.10 40.73 -15.75
N SER A 280 35.78 40.87 -15.92
CA SER A 280 34.98 41.92 -15.29
C SER A 280 34.85 41.67 -13.78
N PRO A 281 35.34 42.58 -12.91
CA PRO A 281 35.10 42.47 -11.47
C PRO A 281 33.63 42.62 -11.11
N LYS A 282 32.84 43.32 -11.95
CA LYS A 282 31.45 43.64 -11.70
C LYS A 282 30.58 42.39 -11.53
N ASP A 283 30.78 41.38 -12.39
CA ASP A 283 29.98 40.14 -12.38
C ASP A 283 30.17 39.37 -11.07
N TYR A 284 31.41 39.34 -10.57
CA TYR A 284 31.73 38.70 -9.29
C TYR A 284 31.06 39.41 -8.11
N TYR A 285 31.15 40.74 -8.04
CA TYR A 285 30.56 41.50 -6.93
C TYR A 285 29.03 41.43 -6.94
N ILE A 286 28.38 41.40 -8.10
CA ILE A 286 26.93 41.15 -8.22
C ILE A 286 26.59 39.76 -7.66
N ALA A 287 27.32 38.71 -8.06
CA ALA A 287 27.09 37.36 -7.57
C ALA A 287 27.32 37.24 -6.05
N LYS A 288 28.32 37.97 -5.51
CA LYS A 288 28.60 38.05 -4.08
C LYS A 288 27.42 38.67 -3.32
N GLU A 289 26.95 39.83 -3.74
CA GLU A 289 25.82 40.53 -3.11
C GLU A 289 24.54 39.68 -3.15
N GLN A 290 24.26 39.04 -4.28
CA GLN A 290 23.14 38.11 -4.41
C GLN A 290 23.25 36.89 -3.48
N TYR A 291 24.46 36.34 -3.30
CA TYR A 291 24.68 35.24 -2.37
C TYR A 291 24.50 35.68 -0.92
N GLU A 292 25.09 36.81 -0.52
CA GLU A 292 24.96 37.36 0.84
C GLU A 292 23.49 37.68 1.18
N SER A 293 22.75 38.26 0.24
CA SER A 293 21.32 38.51 0.39
C SER A 293 20.52 37.21 0.55
N ARG A 294 20.79 36.19 -0.29
CA ARG A 294 20.12 34.87 -0.18
C ARG A 294 20.44 34.19 1.14
N LEU A 295 21.69 34.24 1.59
CA LEU A 295 22.16 33.65 2.84
C LEU A 295 21.47 34.31 4.05
N LYS A 296 21.42 35.64 4.07
CA LYS A 296 20.71 36.40 5.11
C LYS A 296 19.24 36.04 5.15
N LEU A 297 18.58 35.93 4.00
CA LEU A 297 17.17 35.55 3.91
C LEU A 297 16.94 34.11 4.38
N ALA A 298 17.78 33.17 3.95
CA ALA A 298 17.68 31.75 4.34
C ALA A 298 17.84 31.51 5.85
N ASN A 299 18.59 32.38 6.52
CA ASN A 299 18.83 32.30 7.96
C ASN A 299 17.89 33.16 8.82
N SER A 300 17.04 33.98 8.20
CA SER A 300 16.09 34.85 8.92
C SER A 300 14.62 34.47 8.71
N CYS A 301 14.30 33.70 7.68
CA CYS A 301 12.93 33.31 7.36
C CYS A 301 12.76 31.78 7.30
N LYS A 302 11.74 31.28 8.02
CA LYS A 302 11.35 29.86 8.01
C LYS A 302 10.65 29.47 6.71
N ASP A 303 9.72 30.30 6.26
CA ASP A 303 8.93 30.10 5.04
C ASP A 303 9.65 30.69 3.82
N ILE A 304 10.82 30.12 3.54
CA ILE A 304 11.60 30.45 2.35
C ILE A 304 11.84 29.19 1.54
N LYS A 305 11.79 29.34 0.22
CA LYS A 305 11.87 28.25 -0.76
C LYS A 305 12.97 27.22 -0.47
N TYR A 306 14.15 27.65 -0.02
CA TYR A 306 15.27 26.76 0.33
C TYR A 306 14.89 25.80 1.47
N ARG A 307 14.37 26.34 2.58
CA ARG A 307 13.94 25.55 3.74
C ARG A 307 12.72 24.69 3.42
N VAL A 308 11.75 25.24 2.69
CA VAL A 308 10.54 24.48 2.29
C VAL A 308 10.87 23.32 1.36
N SER A 309 11.82 23.50 0.43
CA SER A 309 12.29 22.42 -0.43
C SER A 309 12.98 21.31 0.38
N LEU A 310 13.75 21.65 1.42
CA LEU A 310 14.35 20.66 2.33
C LEU A 310 13.29 19.97 3.19
N ALA A 311 12.29 20.72 3.67
CA ALA A 311 11.15 20.17 4.39
C ALA A 311 10.36 19.16 3.54
N ARG A 312 10.24 19.42 2.23
CA ARG A 312 9.66 18.46 1.28
C ARG A 312 10.49 17.18 1.16
N ILE A 313 11.83 17.28 1.12
CA ILE A 313 12.70 16.09 1.08
C ILE A 313 12.53 15.29 2.39
N ALA A 314 12.54 15.96 3.55
CA ALA A 314 12.35 15.31 4.85
C ALA A 314 11.01 14.57 4.93
N HIS A 315 9.92 15.25 4.55
CA HIS A 315 8.57 14.72 4.49
C HIS A 315 8.48 13.50 3.58
N ASP A 316 8.92 13.64 2.32
CA ASP A 316 8.79 12.58 1.32
C ASP A 316 9.68 11.37 1.70
N SER A 317 10.86 11.59 2.30
CA SER A 317 11.71 10.53 2.86
C SER A 317 11.00 9.75 3.97
N PHE A 318 10.32 10.43 4.90
CA PHE A 318 9.52 9.74 5.92
C PHE A 318 8.36 8.97 5.31
N VAL A 319 7.63 9.56 4.35
CA VAL A 319 6.55 8.86 3.63
C VAL A 319 7.08 7.56 3.04
N SER A 320 8.25 7.59 2.39
CA SER A 320 8.86 6.38 1.84
C SER A 320 9.22 5.34 2.90
N MET A 321 9.75 5.76 4.06
CA MET A 321 10.05 4.86 5.17
C MET A 321 8.76 4.25 5.77
N PHE A 322 7.69 5.03 5.85
CA PHE A 322 6.38 4.60 6.31
C PHE A 322 5.76 3.56 5.37
N VAL A 323 5.86 3.77 4.04
CA VAL A 323 5.46 2.76 3.05
C VAL A 323 6.27 1.49 3.19
N ALA A 324 7.58 1.57 3.42
CA ALA A 324 8.41 0.39 3.64
C ALA A 324 8.01 -0.39 4.92
N ALA A 325 7.64 0.31 5.99
CA ALA A 325 7.21 -0.32 7.24
C ALA A 325 5.82 -0.98 7.12
N THR A 326 4.90 -0.33 6.42
CA THR A 326 3.48 -0.73 6.39
C THR A 326 3.11 -1.58 5.17
N ALA A 327 3.80 -1.41 4.04
CA ALA A 327 3.42 -1.89 2.70
C ALA A 327 2.06 -1.36 2.20
N ILE A 328 1.65 -0.19 2.68
CA ILE A 328 0.41 0.45 2.25
C ILE A 328 0.49 0.90 0.78
N ASN A 329 -0.63 0.79 0.05
CA ASN A 329 -0.74 1.33 -1.31
C ASN A 329 -0.85 2.85 -1.30
N GLU A 330 -0.61 3.47 -2.46
CA GLU A 330 -0.69 4.91 -2.62
C GLU A 330 -2.07 5.49 -2.29
N SER A 331 -3.17 4.92 -2.80
CA SER A 331 -4.51 5.49 -2.56
C SER A 331 -4.86 5.52 -1.07
N PRO A 332 -4.77 4.40 -0.32
CA PRO A 332 -5.06 4.42 1.11
C PRO A 332 -4.07 5.28 1.92
N LEU A 333 -2.79 5.37 1.52
CA LEU A 333 -1.81 6.24 2.18
C LEU A 333 -2.24 7.71 2.18
N ARG A 334 -2.75 8.19 1.03
CA ARG A 334 -3.16 9.58 0.83
C ARG A 334 -4.39 9.97 1.65
N GLU A 335 -5.14 8.98 2.13
CA GLU A 335 -6.41 9.12 2.83
C GLU A 335 -6.33 8.69 4.30
N ILE A 336 -5.13 8.43 4.85
CA ILE A 336 -4.97 8.16 6.28
C ILE A 336 -5.38 9.43 7.05
N PRO A 337 -6.42 9.37 7.91
CA PRO A 337 -6.84 10.52 8.68
C PRO A 337 -5.77 10.96 9.68
N TRP A 338 -5.71 12.26 9.93
CA TRP A 338 -4.94 12.84 11.02
C TRP A 338 -5.85 13.09 12.21
N ASP A 339 -5.32 12.79 13.39
CA ASP A 339 -5.92 13.06 14.68
C ASP A 339 -4.76 13.37 15.63
N SER A 340 -4.82 14.49 16.35
CA SER A 340 -3.80 14.85 17.34
C SER A 340 -3.83 13.92 18.56
N ASP A 341 -4.98 13.31 18.84
CA ASP A 341 -5.21 12.41 19.98
C ASP A 341 -5.00 10.94 19.61
N PHE A 342 -4.14 10.68 18.61
CA PHE A 342 -3.84 9.33 18.16
C PHE A 342 -3.34 8.43 19.31
N GLU A 343 -3.84 7.19 19.35
CA GLU A 343 -3.45 6.22 20.36
C GLU A 343 -2.37 5.29 19.82
N ILE A 344 -1.24 5.18 20.53
CA ILE A 344 -0.25 4.12 20.29
C ILE A 344 -0.51 2.99 21.28
N THR A 345 -1.11 1.90 20.80
CA THR A 345 -1.37 0.72 21.62
C THR A 345 -0.31 -0.34 21.37
N ASN A 346 0.00 -1.10 22.43
CA ASN A 346 0.74 -2.34 22.29
C ASN A 346 -0.10 -3.30 21.45
N THR A 347 0.52 -3.92 20.46
CA THR A 347 -0.06 -5.09 19.81
C THR A 347 0.26 -6.32 20.64
N GLU A 348 -0.54 -7.36 20.49
CA GLU A 348 -0.25 -8.69 21.03
C GLU A 348 1.04 -9.28 20.42
N GLU A 349 1.43 -8.80 19.23
CA GLU A 349 2.70 -9.09 18.57
C GLU A 349 3.87 -8.34 19.25
N ILE A 350 4.83 -9.10 19.78
CA ILE A 350 6.03 -8.57 20.44
C ILE A 350 6.88 -7.78 19.44
N GLY A 351 7.23 -6.55 19.80
CA GLY A 351 8.04 -5.68 18.96
C GLY A 351 7.26 -4.93 17.87
N PHE A 352 5.93 -5.01 17.87
CA PHE A 352 5.05 -4.18 17.04
C PHE A 352 4.17 -3.25 17.90
N ARG A 353 3.62 -2.25 17.22
CA ARG A 353 2.75 -1.22 17.78
C ARG A 353 1.67 -0.86 16.76
N SER A 354 0.48 -0.57 17.26
CA SER A 354 -0.63 -0.07 16.47
C SER A 354 -0.78 1.42 16.74
N ILE A 355 -0.88 2.20 15.67
CA ILE A 355 -1.22 3.62 15.70
C ILE A 355 -2.66 3.72 15.24
N LYS A 356 -3.56 4.16 16.13
CA LYS A 356 -4.98 4.33 15.84
C LYS A 356 -5.27 5.80 15.58
N PHE A 357 -5.84 6.08 14.42
CA PHE A 357 -6.35 7.41 14.08
C PHE A 357 -7.88 7.36 14.16
N ARG A 358 -8.49 8.32 14.86
CA ARG A 358 -9.94 8.50 14.89
C ARG A 358 -10.31 9.73 14.08
N ALA A 359 -11.09 9.54 13.02
CA ALA A 359 -11.73 10.66 12.33
C ALA A 359 -13.10 10.23 11.82
N ASN A 360 -14.14 11.03 12.11
CA ASN A 360 -15.49 10.90 11.56
C ASN A 360 -16.02 9.45 11.54
N ASN A 361 -16.02 8.77 12.69
CA ASN A 361 -16.50 7.39 12.90
C ASN A 361 -15.75 6.27 12.13
N LYS A 362 -14.56 6.55 11.55
CA LYS A 362 -13.74 5.54 10.88
C LYS A 362 -12.42 5.35 11.64
N GLU A 363 -12.23 4.16 12.20
CA GLU A 363 -10.95 3.80 12.82
C GLU A 363 -9.98 3.29 11.75
N VAL A 364 -8.86 4.00 11.58
CA VAL A 364 -7.75 3.51 10.75
C VAL A 364 -6.61 3.08 11.68
N ILE A 365 -6.34 1.78 11.69
CA ILE A 365 -5.27 1.19 12.48
C ILE A 365 -4.08 0.89 11.58
N VAL A 366 -2.95 1.54 11.85
CA VAL A 366 -1.69 1.29 11.17
C VAL A 366 -0.79 0.46 12.08
N ARG A 367 -0.27 -0.67 11.57
CA ARG A 367 0.68 -1.53 12.31
C ARG A 367 2.11 -1.27 11.86
N VAL A 368 3.01 -1.02 12.80
CA VAL A 368 4.44 -0.78 12.57
C VAL A 368 5.31 -1.46 13.62
N LYS A 369 6.60 -1.66 13.33
CA LYS A 369 7.57 -2.11 14.34
C LYS A 369 7.70 -1.07 15.46
N ALA A 370 7.89 -1.52 16.69
CA ALA A 370 8.11 -0.65 17.85
C ALA A 370 9.30 0.29 17.65
N SER A 371 10.37 -0.19 17.00
CA SER A 371 11.54 0.63 16.65
C SER A 371 11.25 1.76 15.67
N PHE A 372 10.14 1.69 14.91
CA PHE A 372 9.70 2.72 13.97
C PHE A 372 8.93 3.86 14.65
N ILE A 373 8.41 3.64 15.88
CA ILE A 373 7.64 4.67 16.61
C ILE A 373 8.46 5.93 16.87
N LYS A 374 9.78 5.81 17.09
CA LYS A 374 10.65 6.98 17.25
C LYS A 374 10.65 7.87 15.99
N HIS A 375 10.65 7.26 14.80
CA HIS A 375 10.57 7.99 13.54
C HIS A 375 9.19 8.59 13.33
N PHE A 376 8.12 7.86 13.68
CA PHE A 376 6.76 8.36 13.61
C PHE A 376 6.56 9.60 14.49
N ARG A 377 6.98 9.56 15.76
CA ARG A 377 6.90 10.73 16.66
C ARG A 377 7.68 11.93 16.12
N LYS A 378 8.86 11.70 15.55
CA LYS A 378 9.65 12.76 14.91
C LYS A 378 8.94 13.34 13.67
N TYR A 379 8.21 12.51 12.93
CA TYR A 379 7.40 12.98 11.81
C TYR A 379 6.23 13.82 12.29
N VAL A 380 5.58 13.48 13.41
CA VAL A 380 4.55 14.35 14.01
C VAL A 380 5.09 15.76 14.25
N THR A 381 6.29 15.88 14.84
CA THR A 381 6.95 17.18 15.01
C THR A 381 7.21 17.90 13.67
N LEU A 382 7.65 17.17 12.64
CA LEU A 382 7.83 17.75 11.30
C LEU A 382 6.48 18.21 10.70
N ARG A 383 5.43 17.41 10.88
CA ARG A 383 4.08 17.72 10.38
C ARG A 383 3.54 18.98 11.03
N ASP A 384 3.70 19.13 12.34
CA ASP A 384 3.27 20.33 13.07
C ASP A 384 4.01 21.57 12.57
N TYR A 385 5.34 21.46 12.36
CA TYR A 385 6.14 22.52 11.73
C TYR A 385 5.65 22.87 10.33
N LEU A 386 5.32 21.85 9.52
CA LEU A 386 4.86 22.06 8.16
C LEU A 386 3.48 22.70 8.11
N CYS A 387 2.54 22.29 8.97
CA CYS A 387 1.16 22.76 8.96
C CYS A 387 0.97 24.13 9.63
N GLN A 388 1.89 24.55 10.51
CA GLN A 388 1.81 25.84 11.22
C GLN A 388 0.44 26.11 11.90
N GLY A 389 -0.21 25.07 12.43
CA GLY A 389 -1.54 25.16 13.03
C GLY A 389 -2.71 25.05 12.05
N SER A 390 -2.46 24.86 10.74
CA SER A 390 -3.50 24.51 9.77
C SER A 390 -4.12 23.14 10.10
N ASP A 391 -5.45 23.10 10.16
CA ASP A 391 -6.23 21.88 10.38
C ASP A 391 -6.32 21.03 9.10
N HIS A 392 -5.21 20.37 8.74
CA HIS A 392 -5.19 19.45 7.60
C HIS A 392 -5.70 18.06 8.02
N PRO A 393 -6.70 17.48 7.32
CA PRO A 393 -7.41 16.29 7.79
C PRO A 393 -6.66 14.97 7.62
N TYR A 394 -5.58 14.94 6.83
CA TYR A 394 -4.79 13.73 6.58
C TYR A 394 -3.41 13.76 7.25
N LEU A 395 -2.91 12.58 7.59
CA LEU A 395 -1.59 12.36 8.20
C LEU A 395 -0.47 12.90 7.33
N PHE A 396 -0.54 12.65 6.03
CA PHE A 396 0.43 13.10 5.03
C PHE A 396 -0.13 14.25 4.19
N ILE A 397 0.70 15.26 3.95
CA ILE A 397 0.26 16.52 3.36
C ILE A 397 0.89 16.74 1.98
N GLY A 398 0.11 17.31 1.07
CA GLY A 398 0.58 17.87 -0.19
C GLY A 398 0.75 19.38 -0.07
N PHE A 399 1.83 19.91 -0.64
CA PHE A 399 2.12 21.36 -0.72
C PHE A 399 3.03 21.63 -1.93
N ASP A 400 3.22 22.88 -2.34
CA ASP A 400 3.97 23.20 -3.58
C ASP A 400 5.50 23.02 -3.45
N GLY A 401 6.03 22.98 -2.23
CA GLY A 401 7.46 22.84 -1.94
C GLY A 401 8.26 24.14 -2.10
N ASN A 402 7.59 25.27 -2.34
CA ASN A 402 8.17 26.62 -2.41
C ASN A 402 7.75 27.49 -1.22
N LYS A 403 6.55 27.26 -0.69
CA LYS A 403 6.02 27.92 0.52
C LYS A 403 5.31 26.92 1.44
N LEU A 404 5.23 27.23 2.72
CA LEU A 404 4.40 26.54 3.73
C LEU A 404 2.94 27.02 3.61
N SER A 405 2.35 26.75 2.46
CA SER A 405 0.96 27.12 2.15
C SER A 405 0.39 26.18 1.09
N ASN A 406 -0.88 26.39 0.71
CA ASN A 406 -1.57 25.58 -0.30
C ASN A 406 -1.58 24.09 0.05
N TYR A 407 -1.84 23.79 1.34
CA TYR A 407 -2.01 22.44 1.84
C TYR A 407 -3.17 21.75 1.12
N ARG A 408 -2.95 20.51 0.73
CA ARG A 408 -3.87 19.70 -0.07
C ARG A 408 -3.59 18.23 0.18
N THR A 409 -4.47 17.36 -0.31
CA THR A 409 -4.21 15.92 -0.32
C THR A 409 -2.84 15.61 -0.93
N LEU A 410 -2.13 14.67 -0.31
CA LEU A 410 -0.83 14.20 -0.77
C LEU A 410 -0.82 13.96 -2.29
N ASP A 411 0.17 14.55 -2.96
CA ASP A 411 0.32 14.47 -4.42
C ASP A 411 0.65 13.03 -4.86
N THR A 412 0.21 12.61 -6.05
CA THR A 412 0.50 11.26 -6.58
C THR A 412 1.95 11.07 -7.05
N ASN A 413 2.42 9.82 -7.13
CA ASN A 413 3.77 9.40 -7.50
C ASN A 413 4.87 10.04 -6.63
N ILE A 414 4.63 10.17 -5.32
CA ILE A 414 5.59 10.85 -4.43
C ILE A 414 6.91 10.09 -4.31
N LEU A 415 6.88 8.75 -4.27
CA LEU A 415 8.09 7.92 -4.21
C LEU A 415 8.98 8.09 -5.44
N ARG A 416 8.37 8.23 -6.63
CA ARG A 416 9.12 8.51 -7.87
C ARG A 416 9.75 9.90 -7.83
N ARG A 417 8.99 10.92 -7.40
CA ARG A 417 9.52 12.29 -7.29
C ARG A 417 10.62 12.41 -6.23
N LEU A 418 10.51 11.68 -5.12
CA LEU A 418 11.57 11.56 -4.12
C LEU A 418 12.81 10.91 -4.73
N TYR A 419 12.65 9.78 -5.42
CA TYR A 419 13.74 9.08 -6.11
C TYR A 419 14.49 10.03 -7.05
N ASP A 420 13.78 10.78 -7.90
CA ASP A 420 14.40 11.71 -8.84
C ASP A 420 15.18 12.82 -8.11
N ARG A 421 14.67 13.31 -6.97
CA ARG A 421 15.37 14.30 -6.13
C ARG A 421 16.62 13.71 -5.48
N ILE A 422 16.53 12.55 -4.84
CA ILE A 422 17.68 11.89 -4.19
C ILE A 422 18.75 11.58 -5.23
N ARG A 423 18.37 11.01 -6.38
CA ARG A 423 19.27 10.71 -7.50
C ARG A 423 20.03 11.93 -8.01
N ARG A 424 19.38 13.10 -8.00
CA ARG A 424 19.96 14.37 -8.47
C ARG A 424 20.83 15.07 -7.43
N LEU A 425 20.46 15.00 -6.15
CA LEU A 425 21.01 15.86 -5.09
C LEU A 425 21.90 15.11 -4.08
N VAL A 426 21.73 13.81 -3.93
CA VAL A 426 22.31 13.06 -2.81
C VAL A 426 23.06 11.83 -3.28
N ASP A 427 22.38 10.93 -3.97
CA ASP A 427 22.91 9.60 -4.24
C ASP A 427 22.41 9.07 -5.59
N PRO A 428 23.27 9.05 -6.62
CA PRO A 428 22.85 8.70 -7.97
C PRO A 428 22.49 7.22 -8.14
N ASP A 429 22.93 6.38 -7.20
CA ASP A 429 22.79 4.93 -7.24
C ASP A 429 21.64 4.42 -6.36
N VAL A 430 20.86 5.33 -5.77
CA VAL A 430 19.68 4.98 -4.99
C VAL A 430 18.73 4.10 -5.84
N PRO A 431 18.17 3.01 -5.31
CA PRO A 431 17.23 2.19 -6.07
C PRO A 431 15.86 2.86 -6.19
N CYS A 432 15.20 2.68 -7.34
CA CYS A 432 13.83 3.18 -7.55
C CYS A 432 12.80 2.18 -7.03
N LEU A 433 12.34 2.36 -5.79
CA LEU A 433 11.32 1.49 -5.19
C LEU A 433 9.92 2.12 -5.28
N SER A 434 8.96 1.33 -5.78
CA SER A 434 7.55 1.72 -5.87
C SER A 434 6.74 1.16 -4.70
N TYR A 435 5.51 1.64 -4.52
CA TYR A 435 4.54 1.05 -3.59
C TYR A 435 4.40 -0.47 -3.80
N GLN A 436 4.31 -0.90 -5.07
CA GLN A 436 4.23 -2.32 -5.42
C GLN A 436 5.52 -3.07 -5.07
N SER A 437 6.69 -2.44 -5.25
CA SER A 437 7.98 -3.05 -4.89
C SER A 437 8.08 -3.32 -3.39
N PHE A 438 7.70 -2.35 -2.54
CA PHE A 438 7.68 -2.53 -1.08
C PHE A 438 6.67 -3.59 -0.65
N ARG A 439 5.50 -3.64 -1.30
CA ARG A 439 4.50 -4.68 -1.04
C ARG A 439 5.02 -6.06 -1.39
N ASN A 440 5.50 -6.26 -2.61
CA ASN A 440 6.09 -7.53 -3.05
C ASN A 440 7.25 -7.97 -2.13
N TYR A 441 8.07 -7.02 -1.65
CA TYR A 441 9.12 -7.31 -0.68
C TYR A 441 8.58 -7.81 0.65
N LYS A 442 7.62 -7.10 1.25
CA LYS A 442 7.02 -7.50 2.53
C LYS A 442 6.27 -8.82 2.39
N ASP A 443 5.54 -9.01 1.30
CA ASP A 443 4.86 -10.26 0.94
C ASP A 443 5.86 -11.42 0.89
N SER A 444 6.97 -11.25 0.18
CA SER A 444 8.04 -12.26 0.05
C SER A 444 8.79 -12.50 1.35
N TYR A 445 9.06 -11.45 2.14
CA TYR A 445 9.75 -11.55 3.43
C TYR A 445 8.87 -12.29 4.45
N VAL A 446 7.60 -11.93 4.53
CA VAL A 446 6.62 -12.59 5.41
C VAL A 446 6.36 -14.01 4.94
N ALA A 447 6.22 -14.26 3.64
CA ALA A 447 6.07 -15.63 3.13
C ALA A 447 7.30 -16.50 3.44
N LYS A 448 8.52 -15.96 3.26
CA LYS A 448 9.77 -16.68 3.49
C LYS A 448 10.03 -16.96 4.98
N ASN A 449 9.64 -16.04 5.86
CA ASN A 449 9.94 -16.14 7.30
C ASN A 449 8.75 -16.64 8.15
N HIS A 450 7.51 -16.46 7.68
CA HIS A 450 6.28 -16.65 8.46
C HIS A 450 5.20 -17.48 7.73
N GLY A 451 5.47 -17.96 6.52
CA GLY A 451 4.54 -18.79 5.73
C GLY A 451 3.56 -17.99 4.87
N HIS A 452 3.01 -18.65 3.83
CA HIS A 452 2.20 -18.00 2.80
C HIS A 452 0.84 -17.49 3.31
N GLU A 453 0.25 -18.19 4.29
CA GLU A 453 -1.04 -17.83 4.87
C GLU A 453 -0.94 -16.59 5.78
N ALA A 454 0.13 -16.50 6.58
CA ALA A 454 0.45 -15.30 7.35
C ALA A 454 0.65 -14.07 6.43
N SER A 455 1.32 -14.25 5.27
CA SER A 455 1.48 -13.19 4.27
C SER A 455 0.14 -12.72 3.70
N ARG A 456 -0.82 -13.64 3.47
CA ARG A 456 -2.15 -13.33 2.94
C ARG A 456 -2.99 -12.50 3.91
N ILE A 457 -2.98 -12.88 5.19
CA ILE A 457 -3.71 -12.19 6.28
C ILE A 457 -3.09 -10.82 6.58
N LEU A 458 -1.76 -10.74 6.67
CA LEU A 458 -1.05 -9.51 7.06
C LEU A 458 -1.12 -8.41 5.99
N LEU A 459 -1.33 -8.79 4.72
CA LEU A 459 -1.24 -7.89 3.56
C LEU A 459 -2.56 -7.72 2.80
N GLY A 460 -3.64 -8.35 3.29
CA GLY A 460 -5.01 -8.12 2.81
C GLY A 460 -5.25 -8.52 1.35
N HIS A 461 -4.63 -9.59 0.87
CA HIS A 461 -4.76 -10.06 -0.53
C HIS A 461 -6.03 -10.90 -0.75
N SER A 462 -6.67 -10.74 -1.92
CA SER A 462 -7.64 -11.71 -2.44
C SER A 462 -6.94 -12.97 -2.98
N ALA A 463 -7.47 -14.16 -2.71
CA ALA A 463 -6.89 -15.49 -3.01
C ALA A 463 -6.36 -15.71 -4.45
N ARG A 464 -6.82 -14.92 -5.43
CA ARG A 464 -6.50 -15.08 -6.85
C ARG A 464 -5.13 -14.53 -7.27
N THR A 465 -4.59 -13.54 -6.56
CA THR A 465 -3.36 -12.82 -6.99
C THR A 465 -2.09 -13.60 -6.64
N GLN A 466 -2.15 -14.42 -5.58
CA GLN A 466 -1.01 -15.16 -5.03
C GLN A 466 -0.75 -16.50 -5.77
N ARG A 467 -1.80 -17.19 -6.24
CA ARG A 467 -1.66 -18.52 -6.87
C ARG A 467 -0.75 -18.55 -8.11
N ALA A 468 -0.74 -17.49 -8.92
CA ALA A 468 -0.01 -17.48 -10.19
C ALA A 468 1.51 -17.28 -10.06
N SER A 469 1.99 -16.77 -8.92
CA SER A 469 3.40 -16.41 -8.75
C SER A 469 4.22 -17.43 -7.95
N TYR A 470 3.57 -18.39 -7.27
CA TYR A 470 4.24 -19.22 -6.27
C TYR A 470 4.14 -20.75 -6.48
N LEU A 471 3.27 -21.23 -7.37
CA LEU A 471 3.05 -22.67 -7.63
C LEU A 471 4.26 -23.44 -8.20
N LYS A 472 5.45 -22.82 -8.33
CA LYS A 472 6.65 -23.49 -8.84
C LYS A 472 7.81 -23.62 -7.85
N ALA A 473 7.65 -23.15 -6.60
CA ALA A 473 8.67 -23.32 -5.56
C ALA A 473 8.38 -24.56 -4.69
N ASN A 474 8.81 -25.73 -5.20
CA ASN A 474 9.05 -27.02 -4.51
C ASN A 474 7.91 -27.70 -3.71
N GLU A 475 7.34 -28.76 -4.32
CA GLU A 475 6.46 -29.77 -3.70
C GLU A 475 7.14 -30.58 -2.57
N GLN A 476 8.47 -30.60 -2.48
CA GLN A 476 9.19 -31.27 -1.39
C GLN A 476 9.19 -30.50 -0.05
N SER A 477 8.63 -29.29 0.00
CA SER A 477 8.71 -28.39 1.17
C SER A 477 7.41 -28.25 1.99
N ALA A 478 6.34 -28.96 1.65
CA ALA A 478 5.01 -28.68 2.18
C ALA A 478 4.82 -29.05 3.67
N VAL A 479 5.35 -30.20 4.11
CA VAL A 479 5.31 -30.61 5.53
C VAL A 479 6.24 -29.74 6.39
N ASP A 480 7.34 -29.29 5.79
CA ASP A 480 8.30 -28.34 6.35
C ASP A 480 7.64 -26.97 6.69
N GLN A 481 6.59 -26.61 5.97
CA GLN A 481 5.84 -25.37 6.18
C GLN A 481 4.93 -25.45 7.42
N ILE A 482 4.47 -26.65 7.83
CA ILE A 482 3.56 -26.82 8.98
C ILE A 482 4.30 -26.60 10.30
N GLY A 483 5.45 -27.27 10.47
CA GLY A 483 6.28 -27.11 11.65
C GLY A 483 6.76 -25.67 11.85
N LYS A 484 7.14 -25.01 10.74
CA LYS A 484 7.50 -23.58 10.72
C LYS A 484 6.30 -22.68 11.01
N PHE A 485 5.11 -23.00 10.50
CA PHE A 485 3.88 -22.25 10.76
C PHE A 485 3.50 -22.28 12.25
N HIS A 486 3.46 -23.47 12.88
CA HIS A 486 3.16 -23.57 14.32
C HIS A 486 4.24 -22.90 15.19
N ALA A 487 5.52 -23.04 14.83
CA ALA A 487 6.62 -22.35 15.50
C ALA A 487 6.48 -20.81 15.39
N VAL A 488 6.07 -20.31 14.22
CA VAL A 488 5.83 -18.88 13.98
C VAL A 488 4.61 -18.37 14.76
N VAL A 489 3.50 -19.11 14.79
CA VAL A 489 2.34 -18.76 15.64
C VAL A 489 2.78 -18.67 17.11
N ASN A 490 3.67 -19.55 17.56
CA ASN A 490 4.19 -19.49 18.93
C ASN A 490 5.21 -18.36 19.16
N GLU A 491 6.04 -18.01 18.17
CA GLU A 491 7.01 -16.92 18.24
C GLU A 491 6.32 -15.54 18.20
N PHE A 492 5.26 -15.41 17.40
CA PHE A 492 4.51 -14.16 17.20
C PHE A 492 3.74 -13.72 18.45
N PHE A 493 3.20 -14.67 19.22
CA PHE A 493 2.38 -14.42 20.41
C PHE A 493 3.10 -14.64 21.76
N GLY A 494 4.41 -14.98 21.75
CA GLY A 494 5.18 -15.24 22.97
C GLY A 494 4.85 -16.57 23.67
N SER A 495 5.71 -16.94 24.63
CA SER A 495 5.85 -18.29 25.20
C SER A 495 4.51 -19.04 25.36
N PRO A 496 4.42 -20.30 24.90
CA PRO A 496 3.33 -21.17 25.32
C PRO A 496 3.34 -21.29 26.85
N HIS A 497 2.25 -21.78 27.43
CA HIS A 497 2.30 -22.28 28.81
C HIS A 497 3.53 -23.18 28.98
N PRO A 498 4.19 -23.19 30.15
CA PRO A 498 5.24 -24.16 30.42
C PRO A 498 4.61 -25.56 30.31
N CYS A 499 4.80 -26.19 29.16
CA CYS A 499 4.46 -27.57 28.90
C CYS A 499 5.73 -28.14 28.27
N ALA A 500 6.43 -28.99 29.01
CA ALA A 500 7.72 -29.54 28.59
C ALA A 500 7.60 -30.21 27.21
N THR A 501 6.46 -30.84 26.92
CA THR A 501 6.21 -31.59 25.69
C THR A 501 4.71 -31.55 25.27
N PRO A 502 4.30 -30.67 24.34
CA PRO A 502 2.89 -30.49 23.95
C PRO A 502 2.31 -31.60 23.08
N VAL A 503 3.14 -32.57 22.66
CA VAL A 503 2.79 -33.68 21.77
C VAL A 503 3.13 -35.05 22.35
N GLY A 504 3.33 -35.16 23.67
CA GLY A 504 3.68 -36.43 24.34
C GLY A 504 4.71 -36.21 25.44
N GLY A 505 5.75 -37.05 25.48
CA GLY A 505 6.95 -36.97 26.32
C GLY A 505 8.27 -37.02 25.53
N CYS A 506 9.40 -36.85 26.21
CA CYS A 506 10.74 -36.83 25.59
C CYS A 506 11.77 -37.55 26.48
N MET A 507 12.70 -38.30 25.87
CA MET A 507 13.82 -38.95 26.59
C MET A 507 15.12 -38.14 26.57
N SER A 508 15.25 -37.15 25.69
CA SER A 508 16.48 -36.36 25.52
C SER A 508 16.13 -34.96 25.01
N GLU A 509 15.77 -34.06 25.92
CA GLU A 509 15.40 -32.69 25.59
C GLU A 509 16.58 -31.92 24.98
N GLY A 510 16.30 -31.13 23.94
CA GLY A 510 17.30 -30.25 23.30
C GLY A 510 18.26 -30.92 22.32
N SER A 511 18.15 -32.24 22.09
CA SER A 511 19.01 -33.00 21.16
C SER A 511 18.20 -33.80 20.13
N PRO A 512 17.52 -33.15 19.17
CA PRO A 512 16.65 -33.86 18.23
C PRO A 512 17.47 -34.69 17.23
N SER A 513 17.01 -35.92 16.94
CA SER A 513 17.65 -36.80 15.95
C SER A 513 16.61 -37.58 15.13
N LYS A 514 16.94 -37.83 13.85
CA LYS A 514 16.02 -38.38 12.86
C LYS A 514 16.02 -39.91 12.91
N GLY A 515 14.82 -40.51 12.94
CA GLY A 515 14.66 -41.96 12.86
C GLY A 515 14.68 -42.45 11.42
N GLU A 516 15.21 -43.66 11.21
CA GLU A 516 15.30 -44.30 9.89
C GLU A 516 13.93 -44.68 9.29
N THR A 517 12.86 -44.70 10.09
CA THR A 517 11.53 -45.25 9.74
C THR A 517 10.42 -44.21 9.60
N SER A 518 10.73 -42.91 9.53
CA SER A 518 9.70 -41.87 9.44
C SER A 518 9.35 -41.47 8.01
N HIS A 519 8.04 -41.38 7.75
CA HIS A 519 7.47 -40.86 6.50
C HIS A 519 7.27 -39.33 6.53
N ILE A 520 7.54 -38.67 7.65
CA ILE A 520 7.47 -37.20 7.78
C ILE A 520 8.76 -36.60 7.21
N THR A 521 8.64 -35.70 6.22
CA THR A 521 9.80 -35.09 5.54
C THR A 521 10.46 -33.97 6.33
N ALA A 522 9.76 -33.37 7.31
CA ALA A 522 10.27 -32.28 8.14
C ALA A 522 11.48 -32.69 9.00
N ALA A 523 12.49 -31.84 9.15
CA ALA A 523 13.62 -32.15 10.03
C ALA A 523 13.18 -32.22 11.51
N PRO A 524 13.75 -33.15 12.32
CA PRO A 524 13.52 -33.16 13.76
C PRO A 524 13.93 -31.83 14.41
N ASP A 525 13.02 -31.23 15.17
CA ASP A 525 13.22 -29.95 15.85
C ASP A 525 12.40 -29.90 17.14
N CYS A 526 13.05 -29.70 18.28
CA CYS A 526 12.40 -29.60 19.59
C CYS A 526 11.47 -28.38 19.71
N LYS A 527 11.57 -27.38 18.82
CA LYS A 527 10.70 -26.20 18.79
C LYS A 527 9.47 -26.38 17.91
N SER A 528 9.44 -27.43 17.09
CA SER A 528 8.35 -27.75 16.15
C SER A 528 7.59 -28.99 16.61
N GLN A 529 6.27 -28.91 16.69
CA GLN A 529 5.42 -30.03 17.16
C GLN A 529 5.46 -31.19 16.16
N VAL A 530 5.44 -30.88 14.87
CA VAL A 530 5.61 -31.85 13.77
C VAL A 530 7.06 -32.36 13.70
N GLY A 531 8.04 -31.52 14.00
CA GLY A 531 9.44 -31.92 14.12
C GLY A 531 9.69 -32.86 15.31
N CYS A 532 8.98 -32.66 16.41
CA CYS A 532 9.03 -33.51 17.60
C CYS A 532 8.43 -34.89 17.31
N LEU A 533 7.28 -34.97 16.63
CA LEU A 533 6.70 -36.25 16.17
C LEU A 533 7.64 -37.05 15.24
N ASN A 534 8.62 -36.38 14.62
CA ASN A 534 9.62 -37.00 13.76
C ASN A 534 10.95 -37.34 14.46
N CYS A 535 11.04 -37.11 15.77
CA CYS A 535 12.26 -37.33 16.55
C CYS A 535 12.27 -38.75 17.14
N VAL A 536 13.41 -39.45 17.13
CA VAL A 536 13.54 -40.77 17.79
C VAL A 536 13.40 -40.71 19.30
N HIS A 537 13.65 -39.53 19.88
CA HIS A 537 13.55 -39.29 21.32
C HIS A 537 12.14 -38.92 21.77
N HIS A 538 11.21 -38.70 20.83
CA HIS A 538 9.79 -38.53 21.13
C HIS A 538 9.21 -39.87 21.60
N LYS A 539 8.51 -39.82 22.73
CA LYS A 539 7.83 -40.95 23.33
C LYS A 539 6.46 -40.52 23.80
N VAL A 540 5.56 -41.47 23.91
CA VAL A 540 4.24 -41.27 24.50
C VAL A 540 4.05 -42.31 25.59
N HIS A 541 3.54 -41.87 26.73
CA HIS A 541 3.10 -42.80 27.77
C HIS A 541 1.66 -43.21 27.44
N ALA A 542 1.33 -44.49 27.55
CA ALA A 542 -0.02 -44.98 27.28
C ALA A 542 -1.01 -44.61 28.42
N ASN A 543 -1.20 -43.31 28.64
CA ASN A 543 -2.01 -42.70 29.67
C ASN A 543 -2.97 -41.64 29.09
N ARG A 544 -3.91 -41.16 29.92
CA ARG A 544 -4.91 -40.16 29.52
C ARG A 544 -4.28 -38.85 29.01
N GLU A 545 -3.21 -38.39 29.65
CA GLU A 545 -2.63 -37.08 29.38
C GLU A 545 -1.97 -36.99 27.99
N ASP A 546 -1.12 -37.97 27.62
CA ASP A 546 -0.46 -37.97 26.32
C ASP A 546 -1.45 -38.29 25.19
N ALA A 547 -2.48 -39.10 25.46
CA ALA A 547 -3.59 -39.30 24.52
C ALA A 547 -4.33 -37.99 24.25
N TRP A 548 -4.60 -37.21 25.30
CA TRP A 548 -5.28 -35.91 25.18
C TRP A 548 -4.46 -34.89 24.39
N LYS A 549 -3.13 -34.86 24.57
CA LYS A 549 -2.21 -34.02 23.77
C LYS A 549 -2.25 -34.38 22.28
N LEU A 550 -2.21 -35.67 21.95
CA LEU A 550 -2.26 -36.16 20.57
C LEU A 550 -3.61 -35.86 19.90
N LEU A 551 -4.73 -36.11 20.59
CA LEU A 551 -6.07 -35.79 20.10
C LEU A 551 -6.28 -34.29 19.93
N SER A 552 -5.73 -33.48 20.83
CA SER A 552 -5.79 -32.01 20.70
C SER A 552 -5.02 -31.51 19.48
N LEU A 553 -3.85 -32.07 19.19
CA LEU A 553 -3.11 -31.79 17.96
C LEU A 553 -3.88 -32.27 16.72
N GLU A 554 -4.48 -33.46 16.76
CA GLU A 554 -5.28 -34.01 15.66
C GLU A 554 -6.44 -33.05 15.31
N PHE A 555 -7.16 -32.59 16.31
CA PHE A 555 -8.26 -31.64 16.18
C PHE A 555 -7.80 -30.33 15.54
N VAL A 556 -6.78 -29.68 16.12
CA VAL A 556 -6.24 -28.41 15.60
C VAL A 556 -5.71 -28.57 14.17
N THR A 557 -5.11 -29.72 13.85
CA THR A 557 -4.62 -30.02 12.49
C THR A 557 -5.77 -30.18 11.50
N LYS A 558 -6.90 -30.77 11.91
CA LYS A 558 -8.10 -30.92 11.08
C LYS A 558 -8.80 -29.58 10.82
N GLU A 559 -8.83 -28.68 11.79
CA GLU A 559 -9.40 -27.33 11.62
C GLU A 559 -8.70 -26.51 10.53
N MET A 560 -7.44 -26.84 10.21
CA MET A 560 -6.69 -26.20 9.12
C MET A 560 -7.28 -26.46 7.72
N ILE A 561 -8.25 -27.37 7.58
CA ILE A 561 -8.98 -27.60 6.33
C ILE A 561 -9.67 -26.32 5.83
N HIS A 562 -10.14 -25.47 6.74
CA HIS A 562 -10.77 -24.19 6.40
C HIS A 562 -9.82 -23.19 5.73
N SER A 563 -8.52 -23.35 5.94
CA SER A 563 -7.46 -22.57 5.31
C SER A 563 -6.90 -23.21 4.03
N SER A 564 -7.30 -24.44 3.73
CA SER A 564 -6.78 -25.22 2.59
C SER A 564 -7.56 -24.95 1.31
N ALA A 565 -6.86 -24.94 0.17
CA ALA A 565 -7.45 -24.65 -1.14
C ALA A 565 -8.40 -25.75 -1.66
N SER A 566 -8.20 -26.99 -1.22
CA SER A 566 -9.02 -28.17 -1.52
C SER A 566 -8.72 -29.27 -0.51
N LEU A 567 -9.56 -30.31 -0.46
CA LEU A 567 -9.34 -31.50 0.37
C LEU A 567 -8.06 -32.25 -0.05
N GLU A 568 -7.77 -32.33 -1.35
CA GLU A 568 -6.54 -32.93 -1.87
C GLU A 568 -5.29 -32.19 -1.38
N HIS A 569 -5.35 -30.86 -1.35
CA HIS A 569 -4.27 -30.02 -0.82
C HIS A 569 -4.10 -30.21 0.69
N PHE A 570 -5.21 -30.29 1.42
CA PHE A 570 -5.18 -30.57 2.85
C PHE A 570 -4.52 -31.92 3.14
N ASN A 571 -4.94 -32.98 2.45
CA ASN A 571 -4.40 -34.33 2.63
C ASN A 571 -2.91 -34.42 2.25
N LEU A 572 -2.49 -33.72 1.19
CA LEU A 572 -1.07 -33.65 0.80
C LEU A 572 -0.20 -33.03 1.89
N ILE A 573 -0.70 -31.98 2.56
CA ILE A 573 0.05 -31.22 3.56
C ILE A 573 -0.06 -31.89 4.93
N HIS A 574 -1.27 -32.10 5.43
CA HIS A 574 -1.55 -32.49 6.81
C HIS A 574 -1.70 -34.01 7.02
N GLY A 575 -1.97 -34.78 5.95
CA GLY A 575 -2.17 -36.22 5.99
C GLY A 575 -1.06 -36.99 6.71
N PRO A 576 0.23 -36.78 6.36
CA PRO A 576 1.34 -37.48 7.03
C PRO A 576 1.42 -37.26 8.54
N THR A 577 0.99 -36.09 9.03
CA THR A 577 0.96 -35.79 10.48
C THR A 577 -0.20 -36.52 11.16
N LEU A 578 -1.38 -36.53 10.52
CA LEU A 578 -2.56 -37.25 11.02
C LEU A 578 -2.31 -38.76 11.08
N ASP A 579 -1.68 -39.32 10.05
CA ASP A 579 -1.32 -40.75 10.00
C ASP A 579 -0.37 -41.13 11.14
N GLN A 580 0.62 -40.28 11.43
CA GLN A 580 1.55 -40.50 12.54
C GLN A 580 0.87 -40.42 13.91
N ILE A 581 -0.05 -39.47 14.10
CA ILE A 581 -0.84 -39.37 15.34
C ILE A 581 -1.68 -40.64 15.53
N GLN A 582 -2.36 -41.10 14.49
CA GLN A 582 -3.18 -42.30 14.56
C GLN A 582 -2.34 -43.55 14.84
N LYS A 583 -1.14 -43.66 14.26
CA LYS A 583 -0.18 -44.71 14.56
C LYS A 583 0.20 -44.74 16.04
N LEU A 584 0.55 -43.59 16.62
CA LEU A 584 0.92 -43.47 18.04
C LEU A 584 -0.24 -43.85 18.96
N LEU A 585 -1.46 -43.41 18.66
CA LEU A 585 -2.66 -43.79 19.44
C LEU A 585 -2.92 -45.30 19.39
N ASN A 586 -2.72 -45.94 18.23
CA ASN A 586 -2.85 -47.39 18.10
C ASN A 586 -1.77 -48.14 18.89
N GLU A 587 -0.52 -47.65 18.88
CA GLU A 587 0.57 -48.20 19.68
C GLU A 587 0.29 -48.09 21.19
N MET A 588 -0.29 -46.98 21.64
CA MET A 588 -0.70 -46.80 23.05
C MET A 588 -1.76 -47.81 23.47
N LEU A 589 -2.75 -48.09 22.62
CA LEU A 589 -3.78 -49.11 22.87
C LEU A 589 -3.22 -50.53 22.91
N ALA A 590 -2.22 -50.82 22.07
CA ALA A 590 -1.54 -52.11 22.09
C ALA A 590 -0.77 -52.35 23.40
N VAL A 591 -0.17 -51.29 23.97
CA VAL A 591 0.56 -51.34 25.24
C VAL A 591 -0.38 -51.33 26.45
N ASN A 592 -1.47 -50.56 26.39
CA ASN A 592 -2.45 -50.46 27.46
C ASN A 592 -3.90 -50.53 26.92
N PRO A 593 -4.46 -51.74 26.77
CA PRO A 593 -5.84 -51.91 26.27
C PRO A 593 -6.91 -51.23 27.13
N SER A 594 -6.65 -51.04 28.43
CA SER A 594 -7.59 -50.36 29.34
C SER A 594 -7.80 -48.88 29.01
N LEU A 595 -6.92 -48.27 28.20
CA LEU A 595 -7.06 -46.90 27.71
C LEU A 595 -8.20 -46.73 26.69
N SER A 596 -8.76 -47.82 26.16
CA SER A 596 -9.74 -47.76 25.06
C SER A 596 -11.01 -46.98 25.41
N GLU A 597 -11.54 -47.16 26.62
CA GLU A 597 -12.73 -46.43 27.09
C GLU A 597 -12.40 -44.94 27.27
N THR A 598 -11.30 -44.64 27.95
CA THR A 598 -10.79 -43.28 28.13
C THR A 598 -10.48 -42.56 26.82
N LEU A 599 -9.97 -43.25 25.79
CA LEU A 599 -9.70 -42.65 24.48
C LEU A 599 -11.00 -42.29 23.76
N THR A 600 -12.05 -43.10 23.94
CA THR A 600 -13.38 -42.85 23.36
C THR A 600 -14.01 -41.63 24.01
N GLU A 601 -13.96 -41.55 25.34
CA GLU A 601 -14.39 -40.38 26.11
C GLU A 601 -13.64 -39.11 25.69
N LEU A 602 -12.30 -39.15 25.68
CA LEU A 602 -11.46 -38.02 25.28
C LEU A 602 -11.74 -37.54 23.85
N ARG A 603 -12.06 -38.45 22.92
CA ARG A 603 -12.44 -38.06 21.55
C ARG A 603 -13.76 -37.29 21.54
N SER A 604 -14.78 -37.73 22.28
CA SER A 604 -16.03 -36.97 22.42
C SER A 604 -15.78 -35.61 23.09
N GLU A 605 -15.01 -35.58 24.19
CA GLU A 605 -14.61 -34.35 24.88
C GLU A 605 -13.92 -33.34 23.94
N VAL A 606 -12.93 -33.78 23.17
CA VAL A 606 -12.18 -32.90 22.25
C VAL A 606 -13.03 -32.41 21.08
N TYR A 607 -13.80 -33.28 20.42
CA TYR A 607 -14.48 -32.93 19.17
C TYR A 607 -15.88 -32.34 19.39
N GLU A 608 -16.58 -32.71 20.47
CA GLU A 608 -17.95 -32.26 20.75
C GLU A 608 -17.95 -31.09 21.76
N ASN A 609 -17.06 -31.13 22.75
CA ASN A 609 -17.00 -30.13 23.82
C ASN A 609 -15.82 -29.14 23.69
N ASN A 610 -14.99 -29.29 22.64
CA ASN A 610 -13.82 -28.45 22.35
C ASN A 610 -12.84 -28.32 23.54
N THR A 611 -12.71 -29.37 24.35
CA THR A 611 -11.83 -29.38 25.52
C THR A 611 -10.43 -29.84 25.12
N LEU A 612 -9.62 -28.91 24.62
CA LEU A 612 -8.22 -29.15 24.26
C LEU A 612 -7.29 -29.00 25.49
N THR A 613 -6.08 -29.54 25.41
CA THR A 613 -5.05 -29.23 26.42
C THR A 613 -4.78 -27.72 26.44
N GLY A 614 -4.39 -27.17 27.60
CA GLY A 614 -4.18 -25.72 27.73
C GLY A 614 -3.12 -25.11 26.81
N TYR A 615 -2.25 -25.95 26.22
CA TYR A 615 -1.36 -25.55 25.12
C TYR A 615 -2.14 -25.39 23.81
N TRP A 616 -2.87 -26.44 23.39
CA TRP A 616 -3.57 -26.49 22.10
C TRP A 616 -4.80 -25.59 22.06
N GLN A 617 -5.49 -25.39 23.18
CA GLN A 617 -6.60 -24.44 23.30
C GLN A 617 -6.15 -23.02 22.93
N ARG A 618 -5.06 -22.54 23.53
CA ARG A 618 -4.48 -21.23 23.21
C ARG A 618 -3.95 -21.17 21.79
N HIS A 619 -3.43 -22.28 21.27
CA HIS A 619 -2.98 -22.34 19.89
C HIS A 619 -4.16 -22.19 18.92
N LEU A 620 -5.28 -22.87 19.18
CA LEU A 620 -6.52 -22.75 18.41
C LEU A 620 -7.08 -21.32 18.46
N GLU A 621 -7.16 -20.71 19.65
CA GLU A 621 -7.60 -19.31 19.82
C GLU A 621 -6.74 -18.34 19.00
N ARG A 622 -5.42 -18.53 18.97
CA ARG A 622 -4.50 -17.73 18.15
C ARG A 622 -4.76 -17.91 16.66
N LEU A 623 -5.06 -19.13 16.21
CA LEU A 623 -5.42 -19.40 14.81
C LEU A 623 -6.75 -18.71 14.42
N ALA A 624 -7.75 -18.72 15.31
CA ALA A 624 -9.02 -18.02 15.12
C ALA A 624 -8.83 -16.49 15.10
N GLN A 625 -7.99 -15.93 15.99
CA GLN A 625 -7.64 -14.50 15.99
C GLN A 625 -6.94 -14.06 14.70
N LEU A 626 -6.11 -14.93 14.13
CA LEU A 626 -5.48 -14.72 12.83
C LEU A 626 -6.46 -14.96 11.65
N LYS A 627 -7.68 -15.41 11.91
CA LYS A 627 -8.68 -15.80 10.89
C LYS A 627 -8.17 -16.87 9.93
N VAL A 628 -7.31 -17.76 10.44
CA VAL A 628 -6.84 -18.95 9.72
C VAL A 628 -7.92 -20.02 9.74
N ILE A 629 -8.62 -20.14 10.87
CA ILE A 629 -9.79 -20.99 11.09
C ILE A 629 -10.99 -20.10 11.44
N ALA A 630 -12.20 -20.67 11.37
CA ALA A 630 -13.47 -19.94 11.48
C ALA A 630 -13.68 -19.28 12.85
#